data_AF-A0A1G6ITK2-F1
#
_entry.id   AF-A0A1G6ITK2-F1
#
_cell.length_a   1.000
_cell.length_b   1.000
_cell.length_c   1.000
_cell.angle_alpha   90.00
_cell.angle_beta   90.00
_cell.angle_gamma   90.00
#
_symmetry.space_group_name_H-M   'P 1'
#
loop_
_entity.id
_entity.type
_entity.pdbx_description
1 polymer ?
#
loop_
_entity_poly.entity_id
_entity_poly.type
_entity_poly.pdbx_seq_one_letter_code
_entity_poly.pdbx_strand_id
1 'polypeptide(L)'
;MREAVAGYRVTPSRFTERLARLARMVQRNTWQRERVREALSGAGGFVSAQTLHATLRDENTGIGLATVYRTLAGLAARGDADSLQSPEGENLFRACETRGHHHHLICRSCGKAVEIAATDVEEWAQRTAAQHGFSEAEHVVDIFGICTDCARDRARERGDE
;
A
#
# COMPACT_ATOMS: atom_id res chain seq x y z
N MET A 1 54.19 -21.82 42.22
CA MET A 1 53.91 -22.32 40.86
C MET A 1 52.47 -21.99 40.51
N ARG A 2 52.21 -20.79 39.98
CA ARG A 2 50.87 -20.35 39.53
C ARG A 2 51.05 -19.92 38.07
N GLU A 3 50.67 -20.79 37.14
CA GLU A 3 50.67 -20.50 35.71
C GLU A 3 49.51 -19.57 35.36
N ALA A 4 49.83 -18.47 34.68
CA ALA A 4 48.86 -17.55 34.11
C ALA A 4 48.46 -18.06 32.72
N VAL A 5 47.19 -18.44 32.55
CA VAL A 5 46.64 -18.76 31.23
C VAL A 5 46.28 -17.43 30.55
N ALA A 6 46.98 -17.13 29.47
CA ALA A 6 46.81 -15.92 28.67
C ALA A 6 45.41 -15.85 28.03
N GLY A 7 44.74 -14.72 28.21
CA GLY A 7 43.42 -14.44 27.66
C GLY A 7 43.41 -14.38 26.14
N TYR A 8 42.78 -15.35 25.50
CA TYR A 8 42.49 -15.30 24.07
C TYR A 8 41.33 -14.33 23.81
N ARG A 9 41.62 -13.16 23.23
CA ARG A 9 40.57 -12.29 22.67
C ARG A 9 40.08 -12.91 21.37
N VAL A 10 38.87 -13.45 21.40
CA VAL A 10 38.17 -13.91 20.18
C VAL A 10 37.83 -12.66 19.34
N THR A 11 38.55 -12.44 18.23
CA THR A 11 38.12 -11.47 17.22
C THR A 11 36.97 -12.07 16.41
N PRO A 12 35.86 -11.35 16.17
CA PRO A 12 34.75 -11.87 15.37
C PRO A 12 35.26 -12.33 14.01
N SER A 13 34.88 -13.53 13.58
CA SER A 13 35.24 -13.99 12.24
C SER A 13 34.47 -13.18 11.19
N ARG A 14 35.03 -13.06 9.98
CA ARG A 14 34.36 -12.43 8.82
C ARG A 14 32.96 -12.99 8.56
N PHE A 15 32.70 -14.23 8.96
CA PHE A 15 31.38 -14.86 8.87
C PHE A 15 30.38 -14.24 9.88
N THR A 16 30.77 -14.08 11.14
CA THR A 16 29.92 -13.45 12.17
C THR A 16 29.59 -11.99 11.86
N GLU A 17 30.54 -11.23 11.32
CA GLU A 17 30.32 -9.85 10.88
C GLU A 17 29.33 -9.75 9.71
N ARG A 18 29.41 -10.69 8.76
CA ARG A 18 28.47 -10.77 7.62
C ARG A 18 27.05 -11.07 8.11
N LEU A 19 26.88 -12.02 9.03
CA LEU A 19 25.56 -12.33 9.60
C LEU A 19 24.97 -11.14 10.36
N ALA A 20 25.77 -10.44 11.16
CA ALA A 20 25.32 -9.23 11.87
C ALA A 20 24.89 -8.12 10.89
N ARG A 21 25.60 -7.96 9.77
CA ARG A 21 25.23 -6.99 8.73
C ARG A 21 23.91 -7.37 8.05
N LEU A 22 23.73 -8.65 7.70
CA LEU A 22 22.48 -9.16 7.12
C LEU A 22 21.31 -8.95 8.08
N ALA A 23 21.47 -9.30 9.36
CA ALA A 23 20.44 -9.10 10.37
C ALA A 23 20.04 -7.62 10.48
N ARG A 24 21.00 -6.69 10.51
CA ARG A 24 20.72 -5.24 10.52
C ARG A 24 19.99 -4.77 9.26
N MET A 25 20.34 -5.32 8.10
CA MET A 25 19.67 -5.00 6.83
C MET A 25 18.23 -5.51 6.82
N VAL A 26 17.99 -6.73 7.29
CA VAL A 26 16.64 -7.30 7.43
C VAL A 26 15.81 -6.45 8.39
N GLN A 27 16.33 -6.12 9.57
CA GLN A 27 15.64 -5.28 10.56
C GLN A 27 15.28 -3.91 9.98
N ARG A 28 16.22 -3.25 9.28
CA ARG A 28 15.96 -1.98 8.60
C ARG A 28 14.86 -2.12 7.55
N ASN A 29 14.91 -3.14 6.71
CA ASN A 29 13.91 -3.36 5.68
C ASN A 29 12.52 -3.60 6.29
N THR A 30 12.42 -4.38 7.37
CA THR A 30 11.16 -4.61 8.08
C THR A 30 10.60 -3.30 8.65
N TRP A 31 11.42 -2.50 9.31
CA TRP A 31 11.01 -1.20 9.85
C TRP A 31 10.54 -0.24 8.74
N GLN A 32 11.26 -0.15 7.62
CA GLN A 32 10.88 0.71 6.51
C GLN A 32 9.53 0.30 5.90
N ARG A 33 9.32 -1.00 5.73
CA ARG A 33 8.06 -1.53 5.17
C ARG A 33 6.88 -1.23 6.09
N GLU A 34 7.08 -1.42 7.39
CA GLU A 34 6.06 -1.14 8.39
C GLU A 34 5.72 0.35 8.43
N ARG A 35 6.73 1.22 8.39
CA ARG A 35 6.50 2.67 8.44
C ARG A 35 5.74 3.20 7.21
N VAL A 36 5.98 2.62 6.03
CA VAL A 36 5.21 2.92 4.81
C VAL A 36 3.77 2.43 4.95
N ARG A 37 3.54 1.24 5.52
CA ARG A 37 2.21 0.68 5.77
C ARG A 37 1.39 1.57 6.72
N GLU A 38 2.00 2.02 7.81
CA GLU A 38 1.39 2.94 8.77
C GLU A 38 1.01 4.27 8.10
N ALA A 39 1.94 4.86 7.32
CA ALA A 39 1.67 6.10 6.61
C ALA A 39 0.52 5.95 5.59
N LEU A 40 0.46 4.81 4.89
CA LEU A 40 -0.62 4.53 3.94
C LEU A 40 -1.97 4.39 4.65
N SER A 41 -2.00 3.73 5.80
CA SER A 41 -3.22 3.56 6.61
C SER A 41 -3.70 4.90 7.15
N GLY A 42 -2.79 5.78 7.56
CA GLY A 42 -3.10 7.13 8.05
C GLY A 42 -3.56 8.12 6.97
N ALA A 43 -3.39 7.82 5.68
CA ALA A 43 -3.77 8.73 4.60
C ALA A 43 -5.29 8.85 4.40
N GLY A 44 -6.09 7.89 4.89
CA GLY A 44 -7.55 7.94 4.85
C GLY A 44 -8.20 7.85 3.46
N GLY A 45 -7.41 7.62 2.41
CA GLY A 45 -7.85 7.57 1.02
C GLY A 45 -6.72 7.18 0.06
N PHE A 46 -6.99 7.29 -1.24
CA PHE A 46 -5.98 7.06 -2.26
C PHE A 46 -4.92 8.16 -2.26
N VAL A 47 -3.66 7.75 -2.19
CA VAL A 47 -2.48 8.63 -2.16
C VAL A 47 -1.42 8.12 -3.14
N SER A 48 -0.73 9.03 -3.84
CA SER A 48 0.37 8.63 -4.70
C SER A 48 1.60 8.25 -3.89
N ALA A 49 2.48 7.44 -4.49
CA ALA A 49 3.75 7.09 -3.86
C ALA A 49 4.61 8.33 -3.56
N GLN A 50 4.51 9.36 -4.39
CA GLN A 50 5.22 10.63 -4.27
C GLN A 50 4.69 11.45 -3.10
N THR A 51 3.37 11.58 -2.98
CA THR A 51 2.74 12.26 -1.84
C THR A 51 3.02 11.53 -0.54
N LEU A 52 2.91 10.20 -0.52
CA LEU A 52 3.22 9.40 0.66
C LEU A 52 4.71 9.53 1.06
N HIS A 53 5.61 9.55 0.08
CA HIS A 53 7.04 9.78 0.29
C HIS A 53 7.31 11.19 0.84
N ALA A 54 6.59 12.22 0.37
CA ALA A 54 6.73 13.57 0.91
C ALA A 54 6.40 13.60 2.41
N THR A 55 5.30 12.97 2.81
CA THR A 55 4.94 12.82 4.24
C THR A 55 6.05 12.13 5.04
N LEU A 56 6.54 10.98 4.55
CA LEU A 56 7.61 10.22 5.22
C LEU A 56 8.94 10.99 5.32
N ARG A 57 9.23 11.84 4.32
CA ARG A 57 10.41 12.69 4.31
C ARG A 57 10.29 13.80 5.35
N ASP A 58 9.13 14.44 5.43
CA ASP A 58 8.88 15.54 6.36
C ASP A 58 8.93 15.04 7.83
N GLU A 59 8.63 13.76 8.05
CA GLU A 59 8.83 13.03 9.31
C GLU A 59 10.29 12.58 9.56
N ASN A 60 11.24 12.93 8.68
CA ASN A 60 12.67 12.59 8.76
C ASN A 60 12.97 11.07 8.84
N THR A 61 12.14 10.23 8.21
CA THR A 61 12.31 8.76 8.27
C THR A 61 13.53 8.22 7.50
N GLY A 62 14.07 9.00 6.54
CA GLY A 62 15.17 8.56 5.67
C GLY A 62 14.77 7.46 4.66
N ILE A 63 13.48 7.21 4.47
CA ILE A 63 12.96 6.22 3.52
C ILE A 63 12.96 6.84 2.12
N GLY A 64 13.72 6.25 1.19
CA GLY A 64 13.76 6.72 -0.20
C GLY A 64 12.53 6.32 -1.00
N LEU A 65 12.15 7.15 -1.99
CA LEU A 65 10.99 6.95 -2.87
C LEU A 65 10.91 5.55 -3.51
N ALA A 66 12.04 4.99 -3.97
CA ALA A 66 12.05 3.65 -4.56
C ALA A 66 11.63 2.55 -3.55
N THR A 67 11.92 2.73 -2.26
CA THR A 67 11.47 1.82 -1.20
C THR A 67 9.97 1.96 -0.95
N VAL A 68 9.43 3.18 -1.04
CA VAL A 68 7.99 3.43 -0.97
C VAL A 68 7.27 2.68 -2.09
N TYR A 69 7.67 2.87 -3.35
CA TYR A 69 7.09 2.16 -4.50
C TYR A 69 7.12 0.63 -4.34
N ARG A 70 8.28 0.05 -4.03
CA ARG A 70 8.39 -1.41 -3.86
C ARG A 70 7.52 -1.93 -2.72
N THR A 71 7.38 -1.16 -1.65
CA THR A 71 6.55 -1.55 -0.51
C THR A 71 5.07 -1.48 -0.88
N LEU A 72 4.62 -0.40 -1.52
CA LEU A 72 3.24 -0.23 -1.98
C LEU A 72 2.84 -1.31 -3.01
N ALA A 73 3.68 -1.55 -4.01
CA ALA A 73 3.46 -2.64 -4.96
C ALA A 73 3.39 -4.00 -4.27
N GLY A 74 4.23 -4.22 -3.26
CA GLY A 74 4.20 -5.44 -2.45
C GLY A 74 2.95 -5.55 -1.58
N LEU A 75 2.40 -4.45 -1.06
CA LEU A 75 1.13 -4.44 -0.32
C LEU A 75 -0.03 -4.77 -1.26
N ALA A 76 -0.08 -4.12 -2.43
CA ALA A 76 -1.09 -4.37 -3.46
C ALA A 76 -1.08 -5.82 -3.95
N ALA A 77 0.09 -6.38 -4.22
CA ALA A 77 0.22 -7.78 -4.64
C ALA A 77 -0.25 -8.80 -3.58
N ARG A 78 -0.37 -8.41 -2.30
CA ARG A 78 -0.89 -9.27 -1.23
C ARG A 78 -2.35 -8.95 -0.86
N GLY A 79 -2.96 -7.95 -1.48
CA GLY A 79 -4.28 -7.46 -1.11
C GLY A 79 -4.29 -6.62 0.19
N ASP A 80 -3.12 -6.20 0.70
CA ASP A 80 -3.02 -5.31 1.86
C ASP A 80 -3.26 -3.83 1.48
N ALA A 81 -3.34 -3.53 0.18
CA ALA A 81 -3.60 -2.22 -0.37
C ALA A 81 -4.31 -2.32 -1.73
N ASP A 82 -5.17 -1.36 -2.04
CA ASP A 82 -5.72 -1.20 -3.38
C ASP A 82 -4.83 -0.28 -4.20
N SER A 83 -4.81 -0.48 -5.51
CA SER A 83 -4.14 0.42 -6.45
C SER A 83 -5.04 0.77 -7.63
N LEU A 84 -5.07 2.05 -8.00
CA LEU A 84 -5.75 2.53 -9.20
C LEU A 84 -4.84 3.48 -9.98
N GLN A 85 -5.10 3.61 -11.27
CA GLN A 85 -4.45 4.61 -12.09
C GLN A 85 -5.33 5.86 -12.18
N SER A 86 -4.76 7.01 -11.79
CA SER A 86 -5.40 8.31 -11.99
C SER A 86 -5.55 8.64 -13.48
N PRO A 87 -6.45 9.58 -13.85
CA PRO A 87 -6.57 10.06 -15.24
C PRO A 87 -5.25 10.56 -15.84
N GLU A 88 -4.35 11.07 -14.99
CA GLU A 88 -3.03 11.57 -15.35
C GLU A 88 -1.97 10.45 -15.48
N GLY A 89 -2.36 9.19 -15.25
CA GLY A 89 -1.51 8.01 -15.37
C GLY A 89 -0.73 7.64 -14.12
N GLU A 90 -0.85 8.41 -13.02
CA GLU A 90 -0.20 8.13 -11.75
C GLU A 90 -0.90 7.00 -10.98
N ASN A 91 -0.12 6.08 -10.41
CA ASN A 91 -0.63 5.04 -9.52
C ASN A 91 -0.93 5.63 -8.14
N LEU A 92 -2.17 5.49 -7.70
CA LEU A 92 -2.63 5.84 -6.38
C LEU A 92 -2.87 4.57 -5.57
N PHE A 93 -2.56 4.62 -4.27
CA PHE A 93 -2.65 3.50 -3.36
C PHE A 93 -3.51 3.85 -2.15
N ARG A 94 -4.26 2.88 -1.64
CA ARG A 94 -5.01 3.01 -0.39
C ARG A 94 -4.77 1.77 0.47
N ALA A 95 -4.66 1.92 1.78
CA ALA A 95 -4.64 0.76 2.68
C ALA A 95 -6.00 0.04 2.61
N CYS A 96 -5.95 -1.28 2.42
CA CYS A 96 -7.13 -2.13 2.42
C CYS A 96 -7.16 -2.89 3.76
N GLU A 97 -8.05 -2.49 4.67
CA GLU A 97 -8.16 -3.10 6.01
C GLU A 97 -9.21 -4.23 6.04
N THR A 98 -10.18 -4.18 5.12
CA THR A 98 -11.26 -5.15 5.04
C THR A 98 -10.78 -6.43 4.37
N ARG A 99 -10.86 -7.53 5.10
CA ARG A 99 -10.50 -8.85 4.58
C ARG A 99 -11.71 -9.48 3.91
N GLY A 100 -11.48 -10.09 2.74
CA GLY A 100 -12.51 -10.73 1.94
C GLY A 100 -12.83 -9.93 0.68
N HIS A 101 -13.74 -10.45 -0.14
CA HIS A 101 -14.19 -9.80 -1.35
C HIS A 101 -15.07 -8.60 -1.00
N HIS A 102 -14.67 -7.42 -1.43
CA HIS A 102 -15.37 -6.16 -1.21
C HIS A 102 -15.09 -5.22 -2.38
N HIS A 103 -15.94 -4.20 -2.53
CA HIS A 103 -15.90 -3.29 -3.66
C HIS A 103 -15.73 -1.85 -3.19
N HIS A 104 -15.19 -1.00 -4.06
CA HIS A 104 -15.00 0.40 -3.75
C HIS A 104 -15.77 1.34 -4.68
N LEU A 105 -16.29 2.42 -4.10
CA LEU A 105 -16.68 3.62 -4.84
C LEU A 105 -15.66 4.72 -4.59
N ILE A 106 -15.01 5.18 -5.67
CA ILE A 106 -13.80 6.00 -5.60
C ILE A 106 -13.99 7.32 -6.34
N CYS A 107 -13.69 8.43 -5.68
CA CYS A 107 -13.63 9.75 -6.29
C CYS A 107 -12.33 9.91 -7.09
N ARG A 108 -12.45 10.15 -8.39
CA ARG A 108 -11.31 10.40 -9.29
C ARG A 108 -10.61 11.73 -9.05
N SER A 109 -11.21 12.64 -8.27
CA SER A 109 -10.66 13.99 -8.05
C SER A 109 -9.85 14.11 -6.76
N CYS A 110 -10.28 13.44 -5.69
CA CYS A 110 -9.62 13.55 -4.38
C CYS A 110 -9.21 12.21 -3.78
N GLY A 111 -9.48 11.09 -4.47
CA GLY A 111 -9.13 9.77 -3.97
C GLY A 111 -9.98 9.27 -2.79
N LYS A 112 -11.03 10.00 -2.39
CA LYS A 112 -12.01 9.52 -1.40
C LYS A 112 -12.60 8.19 -1.87
N ALA A 113 -12.51 7.17 -1.04
CA ALA A 113 -13.07 5.85 -1.31
C ALA A 113 -14.02 5.43 -0.18
N VAL A 114 -15.08 4.72 -0.54
CA VAL A 114 -15.96 4.06 0.42
C VAL A 114 -16.17 2.62 0.00
N GLU A 115 -16.29 1.73 0.98
CA GLU A 115 -16.66 0.33 0.73
C GLU A 115 -18.15 0.24 0.40
N ILE A 116 -18.48 -0.58 -0.59
CA ILE A 116 -19.85 -0.80 -1.05
C ILE A 116 -20.13 -2.31 -1.13
N ALA A 117 -21.37 -2.68 -0.86
CA ALA A 117 -21.89 -4.00 -1.23
C ALA A 117 -22.32 -3.96 -2.70
N ALA A 118 -21.99 -4.99 -3.49
CA ALA A 118 -22.37 -5.08 -4.90
C ALA A 118 -23.08 -6.40 -5.20
N THR A 119 -24.03 -6.79 -4.35
CA THR A 119 -24.75 -8.06 -4.42
C THR A 119 -25.31 -8.36 -5.81
N ASP A 120 -25.92 -7.37 -6.48
CA ASP A 120 -26.46 -7.56 -7.84
C ASP A 120 -25.37 -7.90 -8.87
N VAL A 121 -24.18 -7.31 -8.72
CA VAL A 121 -23.02 -7.55 -9.60
C VAL A 121 -22.39 -8.90 -9.31
N GLU A 122 -22.28 -9.26 -8.03
CA GLU A 122 -21.80 -10.57 -7.58
C GLU A 122 -22.69 -11.69 -8.14
N GLU A 123 -24.01 -11.57 -7.98
CA GLU A 123 -24.98 -12.55 -8.49
C GLU A 123 -24.98 -12.63 -10.01
N TRP A 124 -24.85 -11.50 -10.70
CA TRP A 124 -24.72 -11.48 -12.15
C TRP A 124 -23.45 -12.21 -12.61
N ALA A 125 -22.29 -11.91 -12.01
CA ALA A 125 -21.02 -12.53 -12.37
C ALA A 125 -21.05 -14.06 -12.20
N GLN A 126 -21.55 -14.54 -11.06
CA GLN A 126 -21.69 -15.98 -10.79
C GLN A 126 -22.62 -16.66 -11.79
N ARG A 127 -23.80 -16.06 -12.07
CA ARG A 127 -24.75 -16.62 -13.03
C ARG A 127 -24.18 -16.68 -14.45
N THR A 128 -23.52 -15.61 -14.89
CA THR A 128 -22.89 -15.57 -16.21
C THR A 128 -21.79 -16.63 -16.32
N ALA A 129 -20.92 -16.76 -15.31
CA ALA A 129 -19.90 -17.81 -15.31
C ALA A 129 -20.52 -19.22 -15.44
N ALA A 130 -21.54 -19.51 -14.63
CA ALA A 130 -22.23 -20.80 -14.66
C ALA A 130 -22.88 -21.10 -16.01
N GLN A 131 -23.53 -20.11 -16.64
CA GLN A 131 -24.15 -20.26 -17.97
C GLN A 131 -23.14 -20.62 -19.07
N HIS A 132 -21.88 -20.24 -18.90
CA HIS A 132 -20.81 -20.53 -19.84
C HIS A 132 -19.92 -21.71 -19.42
N GLY A 133 -20.29 -22.45 -18.37
CA GLY A 133 -19.57 -23.63 -17.91
C GLY A 133 -18.29 -23.34 -17.11
N PHE A 134 -18.17 -22.14 -16.53
CA PHE A 134 -17.07 -21.80 -15.63
C PHE A 134 -17.45 -22.10 -14.16
N SER A 135 -16.47 -22.53 -13.37
CA SER A 135 -16.57 -22.75 -11.93
C SER A 135 -15.56 -21.86 -11.18
N GLU A 136 -15.80 -21.61 -9.89
CA GLU A 136 -14.91 -20.80 -9.04
C GLU A 136 -14.65 -19.40 -9.62
N ALA A 137 -15.71 -18.77 -10.14
CA ALA A 137 -15.61 -17.47 -10.78
C ALA A 137 -15.26 -16.37 -9.77
N GLU A 138 -14.15 -15.69 -10.04
CA GLU A 138 -13.73 -14.46 -9.37
C GLU A 138 -14.06 -13.25 -10.24
N HIS A 139 -14.27 -12.10 -9.61
CA HIS A 139 -14.47 -10.84 -10.31
C HIS A 139 -13.87 -9.68 -9.53
N VAL A 140 -13.44 -8.66 -10.28
CA VAL A 140 -12.88 -7.42 -9.75
C VAL A 140 -13.78 -6.30 -10.22
N VAL A 141 -14.35 -5.55 -9.28
CA VAL A 141 -15.27 -4.44 -9.56
C VAL A 141 -14.95 -3.29 -8.62
N ASP A 142 -14.66 -2.13 -9.22
CA ASP A 142 -14.56 -0.84 -8.55
C ASP A 142 -15.35 0.19 -9.38
N ILE A 143 -16.02 1.10 -8.68
CA ILE A 143 -16.81 2.17 -9.28
C ILE A 143 -16.04 3.49 -9.14
N PHE A 144 -15.91 4.23 -10.23
CA PHE A 144 -15.21 5.50 -10.26
C PHE A 144 -16.15 6.66 -10.57
N GLY A 145 -16.11 7.70 -9.73
CA GLY A 145 -16.99 8.87 -9.83
C GLY A 145 -16.32 10.16 -9.37
N ILE A 146 -17.14 11.16 -9.05
CA ILE A 146 -16.73 12.41 -8.39
C ILE A 146 -17.59 12.55 -7.13
N CYS A 147 -16.96 12.71 -5.96
CA CYS A 147 -17.69 12.88 -4.72
C CYS A 147 -18.42 14.23 -4.69
N THR A 148 -19.41 14.34 -3.80
CA THR A 148 -20.20 15.56 -3.62
C THR A 148 -19.35 16.79 -3.32
N ASP A 149 -18.28 16.63 -2.53
CA ASP A 149 -17.39 17.74 -2.14
C ASP A 149 -16.67 18.29 -3.38
N CYS A 150 -15.99 17.43 -4.14
CA CYS A 150 -15.32 17.84 -5.38
C CYS A 150 -16.30 18.33 -6.46
N ALA A 151 -17.52 17.78 -6.52
CA ALA A 151 -18.54 18.28 -7.44
C ALA A 151 -18.97 19.71 -7.08
N ARG A 152 -19.10 20.02 -5.78
CA ARG A 152 -19.41 21.38 -5.29
C ARG A 152 -18.26 22.35 -5.56
N ASP A 153 -17.02 21.95 -5.31
CA ASP A 153 -15.86 22.81 -5.54
C ASP A 153 -15.73 23.20 -7.02
N ARG A 154 -15.89 22.23 -7.93
CA ARG A 154 -15.93 22.47 -9.38
C ARG A 154 -17.08 23.39 -9.82
N ALA A 155 -18.21 23.35 -9.12
CA ALA A 155 -19.35 24.21 -9.42
C ALA A 155 -19.12 25.65 -8.97
N ARG A 156 -18.44 25.85 -7.83
CA ARG A 156 -18.02 27.18 -7.34
C ARG A 156 -17.04 27.84 -8.30
N GLU A 157 -16.01 27.10 -8.73
CA GLU A 157 -15.02 27.58 -9.70
C GLU A 157 -15.62 28.02 -11.05
N ARG A 158 -16.74 27.41 -11.47
CA ARG A 158 -17.46 27.75 -12.71
C ARG A 158 -18.48 28.88 -12.56
N GLY A 159 -18.87 29.22 -11.33
CA GLY A 159 -19.87 30.25 -11.04
C GLY A 159 -19.26 31.61 -10.68
N ASP A 160 -17.94 31.67 -10.52
CA ASP A 160 -17.16 32.88 -10.26
C ASP A 160 -16.57 33.50 -11.55
N GLU A 161 -17.10 33.11 -12.72
CA GLU A 161 -16.84 33.67 -14.07
C GLU A 161 -18.11 34.34 -14.63
#